data_AF-A0A3A9T7M9-F1
#
_entry.id   AF-A0A3A9T7M9-F1
#
_cell.length_a   1.000
_cell.length_b   1.000
_cell.length_c   1.000
_cell.angle_alpha   90.00
_cell.angle_beta   90.00
_cell.angle_gamma   90.00
#
_symmetry.space_group_name_H-M   'P 1'
#
loop_
_entity.id
_entity.type
_entity.pdbx_description
1 polymer ?
#
loop_
_entity_poly.entity_id
_entity_poly.type
_entity_poly.pdbx_seq_one_letter_code
_entity_poly.pdbx_strand_id
1 'polypeptide(L)'
;MKRKKSLIKLYIKTLAIFLCIGFIGLGCVMLFAGNDSDDSEKASEVASKFVSKVQSVMASDSDEEETEETPDEEKNESNVNSSAFGGGVLSSPADINLHSVDGGTKNYAFTYNGTEFSAIYTADNWKVIDSYLIDNTEDITIICEALIAEHPVHGSDMQSYRTADDMAYEWEQHNLAYKFLPEGNRWKEKTKDVDLNPADQGLSFDEIYERQTGKKLSIEELLKHISN
;
A
#
# COMPACT_ATOMS: atom_id res chain seq x y z
N MET A 1 22.98 21.10 -19.28
CA MET A 1 22.34 20.00 -18.51
C MET A 1 20.84 19.81 -18.78
N LYS A 2 20.08 20.82 -19.22
CA LYS A 2 18.60 20.73 -19.42
C LYS A 2 18.13 19.74 -20.52
N ARG A 3 18.89 19.54 -21.60
CA ARG A 3 18.50 18.61 -22.69
C ARG A 3 18.48 17.13 -22.29
N LYS A 4 19.24 16.70 -21.27
CA LYS A 4 19.25 15.31 -20.80
C LYS A 4 17.98 14.93 -20.03
N LYS A 5 17.39 15.88 -19.27
CA LYS A 5 16.15 15.65 -18.49
C LYS A 5 14.93 15.43 -19.39
N SER A 6 14.87 16.09 -20.54
CA SER A 6 13.78 15.91 -21.51
C SER A 6 13.83 14.56 -22.22
N LEU A 7 15.04 14.05 -22.52
CA LEU A 7 15.21 12.76 -23.18
C LEU A 7 14.87 11.58 -22.25
N ILE A 8 15.16 11.71 -20.95
CA ILE A 8 14.80 10.69 -19.94
C ILE A 8 13.27 10.63 -19.75
N LYS A 9 12.59 11.78 -19.68
CA LYS A 9 11.11 11.83 -19.60
C LYS A 9 10.45 11.22 -20.84
N LEU A 10 11.01 11.45 -22.02
CA LEU A 10 10.51 10.85 -23.25
C LEU A 10 10.77 9.33 -23.28
N TYR A 11 11.96 8.89 -22.84
CA TYR A 11 12.32 7.48 -22.78
C TYR A 11 11.44 6.67 -21.83
N ILE A 12 11.13 7.20 -20.64
CA ILE A 12 10.23 6.55 -19.67
C ILE A 12 8.80 6.44 -20.23
N LYS A 13 8.29 7.49 -20.89
CA LYS A 13 6.97 7.46 -21.54
C LYS A 13 6.90 6.42 -22.66
N THR A 14 7.95 6.34 -23.49
CA THR A 14 8.01 5.36 -24.57
C THR A 14 8.17 3.92 -24.03
N LEU A 15 8.97 3.72 -22.98
CA LEU A 15 9.16 2.40 -22.33
C LEU A 15 7.86 1.89 -21.68
N ALA A 16 7.10 2.75 -21.02
CA ALA A 16 5.82 2.40 -20.42
C ALA A 16 4.77 1.95 -21.46
N ILE A 17 4.75 2.61 -22.63
CA ILE A 17 3.87 2.24 -23.75
C ILE A 17 4.28 0.86 -24.33
N PHE A 18 5.59 0.61 -24.51
CA PHE A 18 6.06 -0.69 -25.03
C PHE A 18 5.81 -1.84 -24.04
N LEU A 19 5.95 -1.61 -22.73
CA LEU A 19 5.58 -2.61 -21.72
C LEU A 19 4.08 -2.94 -21.76
N CYS A 20 3.21 -1.93 -21.88
CA CYS A 20 1.76 -2.15 -21.98
C CYS A 20 1.37 -2.93 -23.24
N ILE A 21 2.00 -2.67 -24.39
CA ILE A 21 1.71 -3.39 -25.64
C ILE A 21 2.31 -4.81 -25.62
N GLY A 22 3.48 -5.01 -25.00
CA GLY A 22 4.12 -6.32 -24.87
C GLY A 22 3.32 -7.32 -24.02
N PHE A 23 2.66 -6.86 -22.96
CA PHE A 23 1.79 -7.70 -22.13
C PHE A 23 0.50 -8.13 -22.85
N ILE A 24 -0.03 -7.30 -23.76
CA ILE A 24 -1.20 -7.67 -24.59
C ILE A 24 -0.80 -8.70 -25.67
N GLY A 25 0.40 -8.58 -26.25
CA GLY A 25 0.89 -9.49 -27.29
C GLY A 25 1.25 -10.90 -26.78
N LEU A 26 1.87 -11.01 -25.59
CA LEU A 26 2.30 -12.31 -25.05
C LEU A 26 1.17 -13.08 -24.36
N GLY A 27 0.17 -12.36 -23.81
CA GLY A 27 -1.03 -12.98 -23.23
C GLY A 27 -1.99 -13.58 -24.26
N CYS A 28 -2.05 -13.03 -25.49
CA CYS A 28 -2.89 -13.56 -26.55
C CYS A 28 -2.36 -14.85 -27.21
N VAL A 29 -1.06 -15.16 -27.12
CA VAL A 29 -0.50 -16.35 -27.79
C VAL A 29 -0.72 -17.65 -26.98
N MET A 30 -0.98 -17.56 -25.68
CA MET A 30 -1.24 -18.74 -24.83
C MET A 30 -2.73 -19.09 -24.64
N LEU A 31 -3.67 -18.31 -25.20
CA LEU A 31 -5.12 -18.56 -25.07
C LEU A 31 -5.81 -19.12 -26.34
N PHE A 32 -5.08 -19.37 -27.43
CA PHE A 32 -5.65 -20.03 -28.63
C PHE A 32 -5.25 -21.50 -28.73
N ALA A 33 -5.65 -22.28 -27.73
CA ALA A 33 -5.73 -23.74 -27.83
C ALA A 33 -6.93 -24.25 -27.02
N GLY A 34 -8.13 -23.73 -27.30
CA GLY A 34 -9.33 -24.14 -26.57
C GLY A 34 -10.58 -23.37 -26.95
N ASN A 35 -11.12 -23.69 -28.13
CA ASN A 35 -12.54 -23.84 -28.43
C ASN A 35 -13.57 -23.08 -27.55
N ASP A 36 -13.93 -21.84 -27.91
CA ASP A 36 -15.31 -21.39 -28.15
C ASP A 36 -15.31 -19.91 -28.59
N SER A 37 -16.06 -19.60 -29.65
CA SER A 37 -15.99 -18.34 -30.40
C SER A 37 -16.83 -17.19 -29.84
N ASP A 38 -17.49 -17.37 -28.70
CA ASP A 38 -18.48 -16.40 -28.19
C ASP A 38 -17.98 -15.52 -27.02
N ASP A 39 -16.83 -15.83 -26.39
CA ASP A 39 -16.33 -15.08 -25.22
C ASP A 39 -15.30 -13.97 -25.56
N SER A 40 -14.82 -13.92 -26.81
CA SER A 40 -13.86 -12.92 -27.29
C SER A 40 -14.42 -11.49 -27.25
N GLU A 41 -15.71 -11.32 -27.51
CA GLU A 41 -16.35 -10.00 -27.59
C GLU A 41 -16.49 -9.35 -26.20
N LYS A 42 -16.72 -10.15 -25.16
CA LYS A 42 -16.80 -9.67 -23.76
C LYS A 42 -15.46 -9.24 -23.20
N ALA A 43 -14.38 -9.96 -23.50
CA ALA A 43 -13.04 -9.61 -23.04
C ALA A 43 -12.57 -8.27 -23.62
N SER A 44 -12.90 -8.01 -24.90
CA SER A 44 -12.63 -6.75 -25.59
C SER A 44 -13.39 -5.57 -24.99
N GLU A 45 -14.67 -5.76 -24.65
CA GLU A 45 -15.49 -4.72 -24.02
C GLU A 45 -14.97 -4.33 -22.62
N VAL A 46 -14.54 -5.33 -21.84
CA VAL A 46 -13.97 -5.13 -20.50
C VAL A 46 -12.63 -4.38 -20.56
N ALA A 47 -11.75 -4.74 -21.50
CA ALA A 47 -10.48 -4.03 -21.71
C ALA A 47 -10.71 -2.57 -22.16
N SER A 48 -11.66 -2.33 -23.06
CA SER A 48 -12.04 -1.00 -23.53
C SER A 48 -12.54 -0.09 -22.39
N LYS A 49 -13.42 -0.62 -21.53
CA LYS A 49 -13.93 0.13 -20.36
C LYS A 49 -12.82 0.50 -19.39
N PHE A 50 -11.90 -0.43 -19.10
CA PHE A 50 -10.77 -0.18 -18.21
C PHE A 50 -9.83 0.92 -18.76
N VAL A 51 -9.47 0.84 -20.03
CA VAL A 51 -8.61 1.85 -20.70
C VAL A 51 -9.26 3.23 -20.71
N SER A 52 -10.58 3.30 -21.00
CA SER A 52 -11.31 4.57 -21.01
C SER A 52 -11.34 5.25 -19.62
N LYS A 53 -11.46 4.45 -18.55
CA LYS A 53 -11.50 4.96 -17.17
C LYS A 53 -10.13 5.44 -16.71
N VAL A 54 -9.06 4.69 -17.02
CA VAL A 54 -7.67 5.10 -16.71
C VAL A 54 -7.32 6.39 -17.44
N GLN A 55 -7.71 6.52 -18.71
CA GLN A 55 -7.47 7.73 -19.49
C GLN A 55 -8.25 8.95 -18.98
N SER A 56 -9.47 8.75 -18.47
CA SER A 56 -10.28 9.80 -17.83
C SER A 56 -9.66 10.29 -16.52
N VAL A 57 -9.07 9.42 -15.70
CA VAL A 57 -8.39 9.80 -14.45
C VAL A 57 -7.10 10.58 -14.74
N MET A 58 -6.39 10.23 -15.81
CA MET A 58 -5.16 10.93 -16.21
C MET A 58 -5.39 12.26 -16.93
N ALA A 59 -6.59 12.52 -17.43
CA ALA A 59 -6.92 13.74 -18.16
C ALA A 59 -7.52 14.85 -17.26
N SER A 60 -7.79 14.58 -15.98
CA SER A 60 -8.49 15.51 -15.09
C SER A 60 -7.58 16.36 -14.18
N ASP A 61 -6.27 16.36 -14.41
CA ASP A 61 -5.31 17.10 -13.56
C ASP A 61 -4.34 17.94 -14.43
N SER A 62 -4.91 18.75 -15.31
CA SER A 62 -4.20 19.73 -16.11
C SER A 62 -5.12 20.91 -16.38
N ASP A 63 -4.89 22.00 -15.66
CA ASP A 63 -5.10 23.43 -15.98
C ASP A 63 -4.85 24.19 -14.66
N GLU A 64 -4.14 25.31 -14.53
CA GLU A 64 -3.30 26.16 -15.37
C GLU A 64 -2.46 27.05 -14.39
N GLU A 65 -1.32 27.55 -14.87
CA GLU A 65 -0.38 28.44 -14.18
C GLU A 65 -0.96 29.85 -13.89
N GLU A 66 -0.48 30.55 -12.85
CA GLU A 66 0.08 31.90 -13.08
C GLU A 66 1.05 32.34 -11.97
N THR A 67 2.02 33.15 -12.39
CA THR A 67 3.26 33.51 -11.72
C THR A 67 3.23 35.01 -11.46
N GLU A 68 3.65 35.50 -10.30
CA GLU A 68 4.22 36.85 -10.17
C GLU A 68 5.43 36.84 -9.24
N GLU A 69 6.55 37.36 -9.77
CA GLU A 69 7.82 37.58 -9.09
C GLU A 69 7.84 38.97 -8.44
N THR A 70 8.51 39.13 -7.28
CA THR A 70 9.65 40.06 -7.04
C THR A 70 10.10 40.05 -5.56
N PRO A 71 11.32 40.53 -5.21
CA PRO A 71 12.23 39.82 -4.31
C PRO A 71 12.55 40.53 -2.97
N ASP A 72 13.27 39.77 -2.14
CA ASP A 72 14.33 40.12 -1.19
C ASP A 72 14.13 39.73 0.30
N GLU A 73 15.13 38.94 0.75
CA GLU A 73 15.72 38.80 2.09
C GLU A 73 14.79 38.48 3.29
N GLU A 74 14.84 37.25 3.79
CA GLU A 74 15.68 36.92 4.95
C GLU A 74 15.69 35.41 5.27
N LYS A 75 16.85 35.01 5.79
CA LYS A 75 17.33 33.68 6.12
C LYS A 75 16.46 32.98 7.19
N ASN A 76 15.81 31.87 6.84
CA ASN A 76 15.51 30.80 7.80
C ASN A 76 15.39 29.44 7.10
N GLU A 77 16.23 28.49 7.53
CA GLU A 77 16.23 27.11 7.06
C GLU A 77 14.95 26.39 7.51
N SER A 78 13.90 26.45 6.70
CA SER A 78 12.86 25.43 6.70
C SER A 78 13.06 24.55 5.48
N ASN A 79 13.75 23.43 5.68
CA ASN A 79 13.83 22.35 4.69
C ASN A 79 12.46 21.66 4.58
N VAL A 80 11.50 22.35 3.95
CA VAL A 80 10.25 21.73 3.51
C VAL A 80 10.59 21.01 2.22
N ASN A 81 11.01 19.75 2.39
CA ASN A 81 11.24 18.84 1.29
C ASN A 81 9.88 18.50 0.68
N SER A 82 9.55 19.19 -0.41
CA SER A 82 8.37 18.95 -1.23
C SER A 82 8.52 17.61 -1.96
N SER A 83 8.10 16.53 -1.29
CA SER A 83 7.88 15.22 -1.88
C SER A 83 6.71 15.29 -2.85
N ALA A 84 7.00 15.52 -4.13
CA ALA A 84 6.04 15.39 -5.20
C ALA A 84 5.93 13.90 -5.58
N PHE A 85 4.81 13.29 -5.19
CA PHE A 85 4.39 11.88 -5.39
C PHE A 85 5.18 10.83 -4.60
N GLY A 86 4.59 10.39 -3.47
CA GLY A 86 4.78 9.04 -2.92
C GLY A 86 5.68 8.89 -1.70
N GLY A 87 6.52 9.89 -1.37
CA GLY A 87 7.35 9.80 -0.16
C GLY A 87 6.52 9.95 1.10
N GLY A 88 6.70 9.02 2.05
CA GLY A 88 6.07 9.05 3.36
C GLY A 88 6.42 10.28 4.20
N VAL A 89 5.78 10.44 5.36
CA VAL A 89 6.04 11.55 6.29
C VAL A 89 7.17 11.24 7.26
N LEU A 90 7.58 9.99 7.39
CA LEU A 90 8.64 9.53 8.26
C LEU A 90 9.94 9.40 7.46
N SER A 91 11.06 9.68 8.12
CA SER A 91 12.41 9.48 7.58
C SER A 91 13.24 8.51 8.43
N SER A 92 12.84 8.27 9.68
CA SER A 92 13.50 7.36 10.60
C SER A 92 12.57 6.82 11.70
N PRO A 93 12.91 5.68 12.34
CA PRO A 93 12.17 5.14 13.48
C PRO A 93 11.99 6.12 14.66
N ALA A 94 12.90 7.08 14.83
CA ALA A 94 12.80 8.05 15.91
C ALA A 94 11.64 9.05 15.71
N ASP A 95 11.20 9.25 14.46
CA ASP A 95 10.18 10.25 14.10
C ASP A 95 8.81 9.90 14.66
N ILE A 96 8.53 8.61 14.89
CA ILE A 96 7.25 8.16 15.42
C ILE A 96 7.11 8.42 16.92
N ASN A 97 8.22 8.76 17.61
CA ASN A 97 8.22 9.00 19.06
C ASN A 97 7.53 7.86 19.86
N LEU A 98 7.91 6.61 19.57
CA LEU A 98 7.36 5.43 20.25
C LEU A 98 7.70 5.49 21.74
N HIS A 99 6.70 5.33 22.61
CA HIS A 99 6.88 5.38 24.05
C HIS A 99 5.85 4.53 24.80
N SER A 100 6.21 4.07 26.00
CA SER A 100 5.30 3.37 26.90
C SER A 100 4.31 4.34 27.55
N VAL A 101 3.03 3.99 27.56
CA VAL A 101 1.95 4.85 28.09
C VAL A 101 1.81 4.72 29.62
N ASP A 102 2.11 3.54 30.16
CA ASP A 102 1.94 3.20 31.57
C ASP A 102 3.27 2.95 32.31
N GLY A 103 4.40 3.15 31.63
CA GLY A 103 5.73 2.79 32.12
C GLY A 103 5.97 1.28 32.16
N GLY A 104 5.04 0.47 31.67
CA GLY A 104 5.18 -0.96 31.46
C GLY A 104 5.73 -1.30 30.09
N THR A 105 5.77 -2.60 29.77
CA THR A 105 6.32 -3.13 28.51
C THR A 105 5.24 -3.59 27.55
N LYS A 106 3.98 -3.23 27.78
CA LYS A 106 2.83 -3.77 27.02
C LYS A 106 2.14 -2.71 26.17
N ASN A 107 1.82 -1.57 26.75
CA ASN A 107 0.99 -0.55 26.09
C ASN A 107 1.88 0.60 25.64
N TYR A 108 1.95 0.80 24.33
CA TYR A 108 2.75 1.83 23.69
C TYR A 108 1.87 2.78 22.91
N ALA A 109 2.38 4.00 22.72
CA ALA A 109 1.82 4.98 21.81
C ALA A 109 2.91 5.53 20.90
N PHE A 110 2.54 5.92 19.68
CA PHE A 110 3.41 6.59 18.73
C PHE A 110 2.61 7.65 17.96
N THR A 111 3.30 8.66 17.43
CA THR A 111 2.70 9.71 16.62
C THR A 111 2.97 9.46 15.15
N TYR A 112 1.94 9.59 14.32
CA TYR A 112 2.04 9.55 12.87
C TYR A 112 1.19 10.68 12.27
N ASN A 113 1.81 11.55 11.48
CA ASN A 113 1.15 12.71 10.85
C ASN A 113 0.32 13.56 11.85
N GLY A 114 0.87 13.79 13.05
CA GLY A 114 0.21 14.56 14.11
C GLY A 114 -0.92 13.83 14.85
N THR A 115 -1.20 12.58 14.53
CA THR A 115 -2.19 11.72 15.21
C THR A 115 -1.47 10.69 16.07
N GLU A 116 -1.97 10.45 17.29
CA GLU A 116 -1.46 9.42 18.18
C GLU A 116 -2.15 8.09 17.93
N PHE A 117 -1.36 7.02 17.79
CA PHE A 117 -1.80 5.64 17.59
C PHE A 117 -1.36 4.78 18.78
N SER A 118 -2.14 3.74 19.07
CA SER A 118 -1.83 2.79 20.13
C SER A 118 -1.23 1.50 19.55
N ALA A 119 -0.18 0.99 20.20
CA ALA A 119 0.40 -0.30 19.92
C ALA A 119 0.42 -1.17 21.19
N ILE A 120 0.09 -2.45 21.05
CA ILE A 120 0.06 -3.41 22.15
C ILE A 120 1.07 -4.50 21.84
N TYR A 121 2.06 -4.64 22.70
CA TYR A 121 3.02 -5.72 22.65
C TYR A 121 2.51 -6.95 23.42
N THR A 122 2.70 -8.12 22.84
CA THR A 122 2.71 -9.40 23.55
C THR A 122 4.01 -10.12 23.22
N ALA A 123 4.37 -11.15 24.01
CA ALA A 123 5.58 -11.92 23.75
C ALA A 123 5.64 -12.52 22.33
N ASP A 124 4.48 -12.74 21.71
CA ASP A 124 4.37 -13.40 20.41
C ASP A 124 4.25 -12.40 19.25
N ASN A 125 3.64 -11.22 19.47
CA ASN A 125 3.35 -10.28 18.39
C ASN A 125 3.09 -8.84 18.86
N TRP A 126 3.13 -7.92 17.90
CA TRP A 126 2.62 -6.56 18.03
C TRP A 126 1.22 -6.45 17.45
N LYS A 127 0.36 -5.66 18.10
CA LYS A 127 -0.93 -5.23 17.56
C LYS A 127 -0.96 -3.71 17.45
N VAL A 128 -1.29 -3.16 16.28
CA VAL A 128 -1.47 -1.71 16.10
C VAL A 128 -2.93 -1.40 15.88
N ILE A 129 -3.47 -0.50 16.70
CA ILE A 129 -4.89 -0.13 16.70
C ILE A 129 -5.16 0.91 15.62
N ASP A 130 -6.28 0.77 14.90
CA ASP A 130 -6.67 1.65 13.79
C ASP A 130 -5.58 1.81 12.71
N SER A 131 -4.80 0.74 12.52
CA SER A 131 -3.67 0.65 11.60
C SER A 131 -4.06 0.88 10.14
N TYR A 132 -5.34 0.67 9.78
CA TYR A 132 -5.89 0.93 8.45
C TYR A 132 -5.83 2.40 8.00
N LEU A 133 -5.60 3.33 8.92
CA LEU A 133 -5.42 4.76 8.64
C LEU A 133 -4.01 5.12 8.16
N ILE A 134 -3.07 4.18 8.24
CA ILE A 134 -1.69 4.34 7.79
C ILE A 134 -1.50 3.41 6.59
N ASP A 135 -1.37 3.96 5.38
CA ASP A 135 -1.29 3.17 4.15
C ASP A 135 -0.09 3.49 3.25
N ASN A 136 0.84 4.33 3.71
CA ASN A 136 2.12 4.54 3.05
C ASN A 136 3.09 3.41 3.42
N THR A 137 3.50 2.62 2.42
CA THR A 137 4.42 1.49 2.58
C THR A 137 5.73 1.84 3.30
N GLU A 138 6.39 2.93 2.89
CA GLU A 138 7.69 3.32 3.47
C GLU A 138 7.54 3.68 4.95
N ASP A 139 6.49 4.43 5.29
CA ASP A 139 6.18 4.79 6.67
C ASP A 139 5.81 3.56 7.52
N ILE A 140 5.03 2.63 6.99
CA ILE A 140 4.70 1.37 7.68
C ILE A 140 5.98 0.61 8.01
N THR A 141 6.91 0.48 7.05
CA THR A 141 8.21 -0.18 7.30
C THR A 141 8.98 0.52 8.41
N ILE A 142 9.07 1.86 8.39
CA ILE A 142 9.74 2.64 9.45
C ILE A 142 9.08 2.43 10.82
N ILE A 143 7.75 2.36 10.87
CA ILE A 143 7.02 2.05 12.11
C ILE A 143 7.39 0.65 12.60
N CYS A 144 7.39 -0.35 11.71
CA CYS A 144 7.76 -1.72 12.04
C CYS A 144 9.21 -1.84 12.54
N GLU A 145 10.15 -1.08 11.97
CA GLU A 145 11.53 -0.98 12.46
C GLU A 145 11.59 -0.49 13.90
N ALA A 146 10.82 0.56 14.23
CA ALA A 146 10.74 1.08 15.59
C ALA A 146 10.17 0.05 16.58
N LEU A 147 9.10 -0.66 16.19
CA LEU A 147 8.46 -1.68 17.01
C LEU A 147 9.41 -2.86 17.32
N ILE A 148 10.12 -3.36 16.30
CA ILE A 148 11.10 -4.46 16.47
C ILE A 148 12.28 -4.01 17.33
N ALA A 149 12.74 -2.77 17.16
CA ALA A 149 13.85 -2.23 17.94
C ALA A 149 13.52 -2.15 19.44
N GLU A 150 12.26 -1.89 19.78
CA GLU A 150 11.77 -1.89 21.17
C GLU A 150 11.56 -3.33 21.69
N HIS A 151 10.78 -4.14 20.97
CA HIS A 151 10.62 -5.58 21.27
C HIS A 151 10.63 -6.43 20.00
N PRO A 152 11.64 -7.29 19.80
CA PRO A 152 11.67 -8.18 18.65
C PRO A 152 10.61 -9.28 18.79
N VAL A 153 10.00 -9.65 17.67
CA VAL A 153 8.98 -10.71 17.58
C VAL A 153 9.46 -11.85 16.69
N HIS A 154 9.07 -13.08 17.03
CA HIS A 154 9.52 -14.26 16.31
C HIS A 154 8.85 -14.38 14.94
N GLY A 155 9.56 -14.99 14.00
CA GLY A 155 8.98 -15.43 12.74
C GLY A 155 8.09 -16.67 12.91
N SER A 156 7.44 -17.10 11.83
CA SER A 156 6.53 -18.27 11.82
C SER A 156 7.18 -19.58 12.28
N ASP A 157 8.51 -19.70 12.19
CA ASP A 157 9.28 -20.86 12.64
C ASP A 157 9.56 -20.87 14.16
N MET A 158 9.22 -19.79 14.87
CA MET A 158 9.50 -19.57 16.29
C MET A 158 11.01 -19.66 16.65
N GLN A 159 11.89 -19.53 15.67
CA GLN A 159 13.35 -19.61 15.83
C GLN A 159 14.04 -18.34 15.33
N SER A 160 13.60 -17.85 14.17
CA SER A 160 14.02 -16.57 13.61
C SER A 160 13.25 -15.42 14.26
N TYR A 161 13.76 -14.20 14.06
CA TYR A 161 13.03 -12.97 14.35
C TYR A 161 12.55 -12.36 13.04
N ARG A 162 11.41 -11.67 13.09
CA ARG A 162 10.86 -10.98 11.91
C ARG A 162 11.70 -9.78 11.54
N THR A 163 11.69 -9.47 10.24
CA THR A 163 12.17 -8.20 9.72
C THR A 163 11.04 -7.18 9.67
N ALA A 164 11.40 -5.89 9.56
CA ALA A 164 10.40 -4.83 9.39
C ALA A 164 9.60 -5.01 8.10
N ASP A 165 10.25 -5.46 7.01
CA ASP A 165 9.61 -5.75 5.73
C ASP A 165 8.55 -6.86 5.85
N ASP A 166 8.83 -7.92 6.62
CA ASP A 166 7.85 -8.99 6.87
C ASP A 166 6.61 -8.46 7.58
N MET A 167 6.80 -7.58 8.58
CA MET A 167 5.71 -6.97 9.34
C MET A 167 4.94 -5.95 8.51
N ALA A 168 5.64 -5.15 7.70
CA ALA A 168 5.03 -4.17 6.81
C ALA A 168 4.17 -4.85 5.73
N TYR A 169 4.67 -5.92 5.12
CA TYR A 169 3.92 -6.68 4.13
C TYR A 169 2.58 -7.19 4.68
N GLU A 170 2.58 -7.77 5.90
CA GLU A 170 1.37 -8.25 6.55
C GLU A 170 0.38 -7.11 6.85
N TRP A 171 0.88 -5.97 7.33
CA TRP A 171 0.06 -4.77 7.55
C TRP A 171 -0.60 -4.32 6.25
N GLU A 172 0.14 -4.27 5.14
CA GLU A 172 -0.43 -3.94 3.84
C GLU A 172 -1.55 -4.90 3.42
N GLN A 173 -1.37 -6.21 3.65
CA GLN A 173 -2.43 -7.18 3.36
C GLN A 173 -3.69 -6.95 4.23
N HIS A 174 -3.51 -6.56 5.51
CA HIS A 174 -4.62 -6.16 6.38
C HIS A 174 -5.34 -4.91 5.88
N ASN A 175 -4.59 -3.89 5.46
CA ASN A 175 -5.16 -2.66 4.88
C ASN A 175 -5.89 -2.95 3.57
N LEU A 176 -5.34 -3.83 2.73
CA LEU A 176 -5.97 -4.28 1.50
C LEU A 176 -7.29 -4.99 1.81
N ALA A 177 -7.29 -5.88 2.80
CA ALA A 177 -8.49 -6.56 3.27
C ALA A 177 -9.56 -5.57 3.75
N TYR A 178 -9.18 -4.57 4.54
CA TYR A 178 -10.10 -3.53 4.98
C TYR A 178 -10.74 -2.79 3.80
N LYS A 179 -9.95 -2.42 2.79
CA LYS A 179 -10.42 -1.69 1.60
C LYS A 179 -11.38 -2.52 0.74
N PHE A 180 -11.18 -3.83 0.63
CA PHE A 180 -12.01 -4.70 -0.22
C PHE A 180 -13.21 -5.35 0.46
N LEU A 181 -13.18 -5.53 1.78
CA LEU A 181 -14.31 -6.11 2.50
C LEU A 181 -15.51 -5.14 2.48
N PRO A 182 -16.75 -5.66 2.30
CA PRO A 182 -17.94 -4.83 2.26
C PRO A 182 -18.22 -4.22 3.63
N GLU A 183 -18.87 -3.06 3.62
CA GLU A 183 -19.47 -2.49 4.82
C GLU A 183 -20.43 -3.49 5.49
N GLY A 184 -20.41 -3.56 6.82
CA GLY A 184 -21.19 -4.52 7.60
C GLY A 184 -20.65 -5.96 7.58
N ASN A 185 -19.56 -6.25 6.85
CA ASN A 185 -18.85 -7.51 7.02
C ASN A 185 -18.20 -7.58 8.41
N ARG A 186 -18.53 -8.61 9.19
CA ARG A 186 -17.95 -8.81 10.53
C ARG A 186 -16.41 -8.88 10.55
N TRP A 187 -15.79 -9.20 9.42
CA TRP A 187 -14.34 -9.28 9.25
C TRP A 187 -13.70 -7.93 8.95
N LYS A 188 -14.43 -6.98 8.34
CA LYS A 188 -13.90 -5.64 8.04
C LYS A 188 -13.52 -4.88 9.32
N GLU A 189 -14.36 -4.99 10.35
CA GLU A 189 -14.06 -4.41 11.66
C GLU A 189 -12.79 -5.01 12.29
N LYS A 190 -12.48 -6.28 12.01
CA LYS A 190 -11.29 -6.94 12.53
C LYS A 190 -10.01 -6.59 11.77
N THR A 191 -10.12 -6.03 10.57
CA THR A 191 -8.97 -5.59 9.76
C THR A 191 -8.65 -4.12 9.98
N LYS A 192 -9.36 -3.41 10.88
CA LYS A 192 -8.97 -2.07 11.32
C LYS A 192 -7.67 -2.07 12.10
N ASP A 193 -7.44 -3.16 12.84
CA ASP A 193 -6.21 -3.38 13.56
C ASP A 193 -5.38 -4.42 12.81
N VAL A 194 -4.07 -4.19 12.71
CA VAL A 194 -3.12 -5.22 12.32
C VAL A 194 -2.66 -5.94 13.58
N ASP A 195 -2.67 -7.26 13.51
CA ASP A 195 -2.19 -8.15 14.56
C ASP A 195 -1.04 -8.93 13.95
N LEU A 196 0.20 -8.43 14.09
CA LEU A 196 1.41 -8.84 13.38
C LEU A 196 1.87 -10.25 13.77
N ASN A 197 1.01 -11.22 13.51
CA ASN A 197 1.03 -12.56 14.05
C ASN A 197 2.08 -13.38 13.30
N PRO A 198 3.02 -14.05 14.00
CA PRO A 198 3.98 -14.93 13.34
C PRO A 198 3.33 -15.97 12.40
N ALA A 199 2.12 -16.43 12.71
CA ALA A 199 1.37 -17.38 11.87
C ALA A 199 0.87 -16.80 10.55
N ASP A 200 0.90 -15.47 10.40
CA ASP A 200 0.41 -14.73 9.24
C ASP A 200 1.56 -14.24 8.35
N GLN A 201 2.80 -14.48 8.77
CA GLN A 201 3.99 -14.06 8.06
C GLN A 201 4.01 -14.63 6.63
N GLY A 202 4.09 -13.72 5.65
CA GLY A 202 4.20 -14.04 4.23
C GLY A 202 2.89 -14.48 3.57
N LEU A 203 1.76 -14.47 4.30
CA LEU A 203 0.46 -14.76 3.71
C LEU A 203 -0.03 -13.56 2.89
N SER A 204 -0.57 -13.84 1.71
CA SER A 204 -1.20 -12.82 0.87
C SER A 204 -2.63 -12.51 1.33
N PHE A 205 -3.21 -11.41 0.83
CA PHE A 205 -4.60 -11.07 1.11
C PHE A 205 -5.59 -12.20 0.77
N ASP A 206 -5.43 -12.90 -0.34
CA ASP A 206 -6.33 -14.00 -0.71
C ASP A 206 -6.22 -15.20 0.24
N GLU A 207 -5.02 -15.51 0.74
CA GLU A 207 -4.80 -16.55 1.75
C GLU A 207 -5.41 -16.15 3.11
N ILE A 208 -5.21 -14.90 3.51
CA ILE A 208 -5.83 -14.34 4.72
C ILE A 208 -7.35 -14.37 4.57
N TYR A 209 -7.89 -13.96 3.42
CA TYR A 209 -9.32 -13.97 3.13
C TYR A 209 -9.90 -15.39 3.17
N GLU A 210 -9.25 -16.37 2.54
CA GLU A 210 -9.69 -17.76 2.55
C GLU A 210 -9.69 -18.32 3.97
N ARG A 211 -8.67 -18.01 4.78
CA ARG A 211 -8.60 -18.45 6.18
C ARG A 211 -9.69 -17.83 7.06
N GLN A 212 -10.01 -16.55 6.86
CA GLN A 212 -11.01 -15.85 7.67
C GLN A 212 -12.45 -16.18 7.23
N THR A 213 -12.69 -16.37 5.93
CA THR A 213 -14.04 -16.55 5.38
C THR A 213 -14.39 -18.01 5.06
N GLY A 214 -13.39 -18.88 4.91
CA GLY A 214 -13.54 -20.24 4.39
C GLY A 214 -13.85 -20.29 2.89
N LYS A 215 -13.68 -19.17 2.17
CA LYS A 215 -14.01 -19.04 0.74
C LYS A 215 -12.81 -18.54 -0.03
N LYS A 216 -12.61 -19.07 -1.24
CA LYS A 216 -11.64 -18.50 -2.18
C LYS A 216 -12.11 -17.15 -2.69
N LEU A 217 -11.20 -16.20 -2.73
CA LEU A 217 -11.44 -14.89 -3.32
C LEU A 217 -11.68 -15.07 -4.82
N SER A 218 -12.87 -14.68 -5.30
CA SER A 218 -13.20 -14.70 -6.73
C SER A 218 -13.18 -13.29 -7.33
N ILE A 219 -12.92 -13.18 -8.63
CA ILE A 219 -12.94 -11.90 -9.35
C ILE A 219 -14.35 -11.28 -9.28
N GLU A 220 -15.41 -12.10 -9.35
CA GLU A 220 -16.79 -11.62 -9.21
C GLU A 220 -17.05 -11.04 -7.82
N GLU A 221 -16.51 -11.66 -6.78
CA GLU A 221 -16.57 -11.11 -5.42
C GLU A 221 -15.84 -9.77 -5.37
N LEU A 222 -14.62 -9.65 -5.89
CA LEU A 222 -13.89 -8.37 -5.93
C LEU A 222 -14.64 -7.28 -6.72
N LEU A 223 -15.13 -7.60 -7.91
CA LEU A 223 -15.83 -6.64 -8.79
C LEU A 223 -17.14 -6.12 -8.18
N LYS A 224 -17.83 -6.94 -7.38
CA LYS A 224 -19.03 -6.52 -6.65
C LYS A 224 -18.74 -5.41 -5.63
N HIS A 225 -17.52 -5.35 -5.09
CA HIS A 225 -17.10 -4.35 -4.11
C HIS A 225 -16.54 -3.08 -4.75
N ILE A 226 -15.94 -3.17 -5.94
CA ILE A 226 -15.41 -2.01 -6.68
C ILE A 226 -16.54 -1.21 -7.38
N SER A 227 -17.67 -1.86 -7.68
CA SER A 227 -18.76 -1.26 -8.47
C SER A 227 -19.81 -0.50 -7.65
N ASN A 228 -19.68 -0.44 -6.32
CA ASN A 228 -20.54 0.32 -5.40
C ASN A 228 -19.79 1.52 -4.82
#